data_AF-A0A958UUB5-F1
#
_entry.id   AF-A0A958UUB5-F1
#
_cell.length_a   1.000
_cell.length_b   1.000
_cell.length_c   1.000
_cell.angle_alpha   90.00
_cell.angle_beta   90.00
_cell.angle_gamma   90.00
#
_symmetry.space_group_name_H-M   'P 1'
#
loop_
_entity.id
_entity.type
_entity.pdbx_description
1 polymer ?
#
loop_
_entity_poly.entity_id
_entity_poly.type
_entity_poly.pdbx_seq_one_letter_code
_entity_poly.pdbx_strand_id
1 'polypeptide(L)' 'PGRMIAMMFGLWYIAVAIGMKMAGILGELSEGIAKEQGISTFFWYLTAIAFVLSGLALATTPIFKKLMHGVR' A
#
# COMPACT_ATOMS: atom_id res chain seq x y z
N PRO A 1 -9.71 -23.33 -4.79
CA PRO A 1 -10.45 -23.83 -5.97
C PRO A 1 -9.98 -23.20 -7.29
N GLY A 2 -9.50 -24.00 -8.23
CA GLY A 2 -8.90 -23.52 -9.50
C GLY A 2 -9.82 -22.66 -10.37
N ARG A 3 -11.14 -22.80 -10.22
CA ARG A 3 -12.15 -22.02 -10.96
C ARG A 3 -12.19 -20.53 -10.58
N MET A 4 -11.64 -20.15 -9.42
CA MET A 4 -11.63 -18.76 -8.95
C MET A 4 -10.29 -18.05 -9.19
N ILE A 5 -9.30 -18.73 -9.79
CA ILE A 5 -7.96 -18.17 -10.01
C ILE A 5 -8.03 -16.86 -10.83
N ALA A 6 -8.87 -16.81 -11.87
CA ALA A 6 -9.08 -15.61 -12.67
C ALA A 6 -9.64 -14.44 -11.84
N MET A 7 -10.58 -14.70 -10.91
CA MET A 7 -11.11 -13.64 -10.02
C MET A 7 -10.09 -13.22 -8.96
N MET A 8 -9.28 -14.14 -8.43
CA MET A 8 -8.20 -13.82 -7.50
C MET A 8 -7.17 -12.88 -8.14
N PHE A 9 -6.72 -13.20 -9.37
CA PHE A 9 -5.81 -12.32 -10.12
C PHE A 9 -6.49 -11.00 -10.49
N GLY A 10 -7.76 -11.02 -10.90
CA GLY A 10 -8.51 -9.79 -11.18
C GLY A 10 -8.54 -8.82 -9.99
N LEU A 11 -8.89 -9.31 -8.81
CA LEU A 11 -8.91 -8.50 -7.59
C LEU A 11 -7.50 -8.02 -7.19
N TRP A 12 -6.49 -8.88 -7.34
CA TRP A 12 -5.09 -8.50 -7.09
C TRP A 12 -4.63 -7.36 -8.01
N TYR A 13 -4.88 -7.44 -9.31
CA TYR A 13 -4.53 -6.38 -10.25
C TYR A 13 -5.29 -5.08 -10.00
N ILE A 14 -6.55 -5.15 -9.55
CA ILE A 14 -7.30 -3.94 -9.15
C ILE A 14 -6.61 -3.27 -7.95
N ALA A 15 -6.22 -4.05 -6.94
CA ALA A 15 -5.50 -3.50 -5.78
C ALA A 15 -4.16 -2.86 -6.19
N VAL A 16 -3.41 -3.50 -7.09
CA VAL A 16 -2.16 -2.95 -7.65
C VAL A 16 -2.41 -1.65 -8.42
N ALA A 17 -3.43 -1.61 -9.27
CA ALA A 17 -3.77 -0.42 -10.05
C ALA A 17 -4.12 0.78 -9.15
N ILE A 18 -4.87 0.54 -8.07
CA ILE A 18 -5.19 1.57 -7.08
C ILE A 18 -3.90 2.06 -6.39
N GLY A 19 -3.02 1.13 -5.98
CA GLY A 19 -1.73 1.48 -5.37
C GLY A 19 -0.87 2.36 -6.28
N MET A 20 -0.79 2.04 -7.58
CA MET A 20 -0.03 2.83 -8.55
C MET A 20 -0.65 4.21 -8.79
N LYS A 21 -1.99 4.30 -8.86
CA LYS A 21 -2.68 5.59 -8.97
C LYS A 21 -2.39 6.48 -7.75
N MET A 22 -2.40 5.90 -6.55
CA MET A 22 -2.04 6.63 -5.32
C MET A 22 -0.59 7.09 -5.34
N ALA A 23 0.34 6.25 -5.81
CA ALA A 23 1.75 6.63 -5.95
C ALA A 23 1.95 7.80 -6.94
N GLY A 24 1.20 7.82 -8.05
CA GLY A 24 1.21 8.93 -9.00
C GLY A 24 0.75 10.25 -8.37
N ILE A 25 -0.36 10.24 -7.62
CA ILE A 25 -0.86 11.43 -6.91
C ILE A 25 0.15 11.89 -5.85
N LEU A 26 0.76 10.97 -5.11
CA LEU A 26 1.80 11.29 -4.12
C LEU A 26 3.03 11.94 -4.79
N GLY A 27 3.39 11.49 -5.98
CA GLY A 27 4.44 12.10 -6.80
C GLY A 27 4.08 13.52 -7.24
N GLU A 28 2.85 13.77 -7.67
CA GLU A 28 2.39 15.12 -8.04
C GLU A 28 2.40 16.08 -6.85
N LEU A 29 1.96 15.61 -5.67
CA LEU A 29 2.02 16.38 -4.42
C LEU A 29 3.47 16.66 -3.96
N SER A 30 4.43 15.86 -4.41
CA SER A 30 5.84 16.03 -4.05
C SER A 30 6.40 17.37 -4.53
N GLU A 31 6.00 17.84 -5.72
CA GLU A 31 6.47 19.11 -6.28
C GLU A 31 5.97 20.31 -5.46
N GLY A 32 4.70 20.26 -5.03
CA GLY A 32 4.12 21.30 -4.16
C GLY A 32 4.81 21.38 -2.81
N ILE A 33 5.00 20.23 -2.15
CA ILE A 33 5.67 20.16 -0.85
C ILE A 33 7.14 20.55 -0.95
N ALA A 34 7.83 20.12 -2.02
CA ALA A 34 9.21 20.47 -2.28
C ALA A 34 9.42 21.98 -2.41
N LYS A 35 8.48 22.68 -3.06
CA LYS A 35 8.56 24.12 -3.30
C LYS A 35 8.35 24.94 -2.03
N GLU A 36 7.49 24.49 -1.12
CA GLU A 36 7.17 25.23 0.12
C GLU A 36 8.12 24.89 1.28
N GLN A 37 8.47 23.61 1.44
CA GLN A 37 9.13 23.10 2.66
C GLN A 37 10.40 22.29 2.35
N GLY A 38 10.81 22.22 1.08
CA GLY A 38 11.97 21.46 0.63
C GLY A 38 11.70 19.97 0.40
N ILE A 39 12.45 19.37 -0.52
CA ILE A 39 12.30 17.96 -0.93
C ILE A 39 12.52 16.99 0.25
N SER A 40 13.36 17.33 1.22
CA SER A 40 13.61 16.47 2.39
C SER A 40 12.34 16.21 3.20
N THR A 41 11.47 17.20 3.33
CA THR A 41 10.21 17.10 4.07
C THR A 41 9.24 16.12 3.41
N PHE A 42 9.20 16.10 2.06
CA PHE A 42 8.44 15.11 1.30
C PHE A 42 8.88 13.67 1.61
N PHE A 43 10.21 13.41 1.64
CA PHE A 43 10.71 12.07 1.96
C PHE A 43 10.38 11.65 3.39
N TRP A 44 10.43 12.57 4.36
CA TRP A 44 9.99 12.29 5.73
C TRP A 44 8.51 11.92 5.81
N TYR A 45 7.64 12.61 5.07
CA TYR A 45 6.23 12.21 4.97
C TYR A 45 6.05 10.83 4.35
N LEU A 46 6.76 10.54 3.26
CA LEU A 46 6.72 9.24 2.59
C LEU A 46 7.18 8.12 3.54
N THR A 47 8.27 8.33 4.27
CA THR A 47 8.77 7.38 5.28
C THR A 47 7.76 7.18 6.41
N ALA A 48 7.15 8.26 6.92
CA ALA A 48 6.14 8.16 7.97
C ALA A 48 4.92 7.35 7.51
N ILE A 49 4.42 7.62 6.30
CA ILE A 49 3.30 6.87 5.69
C ILE A 49 3.67 5.39 5.54
N ALA A 50 4.85 5.08 5.00
CA ALA A 50 5.31 3.70 4.85
C ALA A 50 5.43 2.98 6.20
N PHE A 51 5.91 3.66 7.23
CA PHE A 51 6.03 3.09 8.58
C PHE A 51 4.66 2.78 9.19
N VAL A 52 3.70 3.69 9.08
CA VAL A 52 2.33 3.47 9.57
C VAL A 52 1.65 2.32 8.83
N LEU A 53 1.76 2.27 7.50
CA LEU A 53 1.19 1.18 6.69
C LEU A 53 1.84 -0.17 7.00
N SER A 54 3.17 -0.20 7.21
CA SER A 54 3.89 -1.40 7.63
C SER A 54 3.41 -1.87 9.00
N GLY A 55 3.27 -0.96 9.97
CA GLY A 55 2.71 -1.26 11.29
C GLY A 55 1.30 -1.84 11.21
N LEU A 56 0.45 -1.26 10.36
CA LEU A 56 -0.93 -1.74 10.14
C LEU A 56 -0.95 -3.15 9.50
N ALA A 57 -0.06 -3.41 8.54
CA ALA A 57 0.07 -4.74 7.93
C ALA A 57 0.50 -5.80 8.95
N LEU A 58 1.47 -5.47 9.80
CA LEU A 58 1.90 -6.36 10.89
C LEU A 58 0.79 -6.61 11.91
N ALA A 59 0.06 -5.56 12.30
CA ALA A 59 -1.06 -5.67 13.24
C ALA A 59 -2.23 -6.51 12.71
N THR A 60 -2.47 -6.49 11.39
CA THR A 60 -3.54 -7.28 10.74
C THR A 60 -3.11 -8.69 10.33
N THR A 61 -1.80 -8.96 10.28
CA THR A 61 -1.23 -10.30 10.01
C THR A 61 -1.89 -11.44 10.81
N PRO A 62 -2.07 -11.37 12.15
CA PRO A 62 -2.69 -12.46 12.90
C PRO A 62 -4.16 -12.71 12.50
N ILE A 63 -4.89 -11.66 12.12
CA ILE A 63 -6.28 -11.75 11.66
C ILE A 63 -6.32 -12.53 10.34
N PHE A 64 -5.48 -12.14 9.38
CA PHE A 64 -5.39 -12.84 8.09
C PHE A 64 -4.98 -14.30 8.25
N LYS A 65 -3.98 -14.59 9.09
CA LYS A 65 -3.57 -15.98 9.38
C LYS A 65 -4.71 -16.83 9.95
N LYS A 66 -5.56 -16.25 10.82
CA LYS A 66 -6.74 -16.94 11.34
C LYS A 66 -7.79 -17.21 10.25
N LEU A 67 -8.03 -16.25 9.36
CA LEU A 67 -8.96 -16.39 8.22
C LEU A 67 -8.45 -17.39 7.17
N MET A 68 -7.14 -17.57 7.05
CA MET A 68 -6.51 -18.52 6.13
C MET A 68 -6.51 -19.98 6.63
N HIS A 69 -7.22 -20.29 7.72
CA HIS A 69 -7.41 -21.66 8.21
C HIS A 69 -6.11 -22.44 8.47
N GLY A 70 -5.09 -21.80 9.04
CA GLY A 70 -3.89 -22.49 9.54
C GLY A 70 -2.79 -22.74 8.50
N VAL A 71 -2.82 -22.07 7.35
CA VAL A 71 -1.68 -22.00 6.43
C VAL A 71 -0.48 -21.40 7.18
N ARG A 72 0.57 -22.21 7.41
CA ARG A 72 1.85 -21.81 8.01
C ARG A 72 2.81 -21.33 6.94
#